data_AF-A0A183FYY0-F1
#
_entry.id   AF-A0A183FYY0-F1
#
_cell.length_a   1.000
_cell.length_b   1.000
_cell.length_c   1.000
_cell.angle_alpha   90.00
_cell.angle_beta   90.00
_cell.angle_gamma   90.00
#
_symmetry.space_group_name_H-M   'P 1'
#
loop_
_entity.id
_entity.type
_entity.pdbx_description
1 polymer ?
#
loop_
_entity_poly.entity_id
_entity_poly.type
_entity_poly.pdbx_seq_one_letter_code
_entity_poly.pdbx_strand_id
1 'polypeptide(L)'
;MHDLLGAILQPSLLVTRLMAIAAGIAILCLFIIALLQPTLRVILFVLGLSVLLCLLLKKESTKITSNQKDFPVHTRHRRKLLLTILMISIKTSVSCSDVVTIKATDEECVQHVKYSTCSINRVTIVTLQPLNQETCLLLKSTDDSTVGLITIRLEGMHFTCQKKIEFFTRDHRFYSDSVQRCRFAGSCSSEACDNTRSIDKISEFSNTANNHIGYCFCTASCA
;
A
#
# COMPACT_ATOMS: atom_id res chain seq x y z
N MET A 1 -76.15 -38.73 8.68
CA MET A 1 -75.02 -38.72 7.72
C MET A 1 -75.38 -37.88 6.50
N HIS A 2 -75.75 -36.60 6.70
CA HIS A 2 -76.16 -35.70 5.61
C HIS A 2 -75.64 -34.26 5.74
N ASP A 3 -74.92 -33.91 6.82
CA ASP A 3 -74.46 -32.53 7.05
C ASP A 3 -73.02 -32.24 6.62
N LEU A 4 -72.32 -33.21 6.02
CA LEU A 4 -70.93 -33.02 5.57
C LEU A 4 -70.79 -32.62 4.08
N LEU A 5 -71.87 -32.58 3.31
CA LEU A 5 -71.82 -32.29 1.87
C LEU A 5 -72.13 -30.83 1.51
N GLY A 6 -72.63 -30.01 2.44
CA GLY A 6 -73.07 -28.63 2.17
C GLY A 6 -71.96 -27.57 2.20
N ALA A 7 -70.76 -27.90 2.69
CA ALA A 7 -69.67 -26.93 2.87
C ALA A 7 -68.75 -26.78 1.63
N ILE A 8 -68.99 -27.53 0.55
CA ILE A 8 -68.11 -27.56 -0.63
C ILE A 8 -68.59 -26.61 -1.75
N LEU A 9 -69.81 -26.06 -1.68
CA LEU A 9 -70.41 -25.30 -2.78
C LEU A 9 -70.83 -23.87 -2.42
N GLN A 10 -69.97 -23.10 -1.74
CA GLN A 10 -70.08 -21.63 -1.78
C GLN A 10 -69.26 -21.10 -2.96
N PRO A 11 -69.88 -20.67 -4.07
CA PRO A 11 -69.17 -20.24 -5.28
C PRO A 11 -68.26 -19.03 -5.04
N SER A 12 -68.54 -18.22 -4.02
CA SER A 12 -67.71 -17.08 -3.61
C SER A 12 -66.34 -17.50 -3.06
N LEU A 13 -66.25 -18.63 -2.36
CA LEU A 13 -64.99 -19.13 -1.79
C LEU A 13 -64.09 -19.76 -2.85
N LEU A 14 -64.69 -20.39 -3.87
CA LEU A 14 -63.95 -20.96 -4.99
C LEU A 14 -63.35 -19.84 -5.87
N VAL A 15 -64.14 -18.79 -6.15
CA VAL A 15 -63.70 -17.63 -6.93
C VAL A 15 -62.57 -16.88 -6.23
N THR A 16 -62.65 -16.67 -4.91
CA THR A 16 -61.57 -15.99 -4.17
C THR A 16 -60.27 -16.79 -4.16
N ARG A 17 -60.32 -18.12 -4.05
CA ARG A 17 -59.13 -18.98 -4.16
C ARG A 17 -58.53 -18.97 -5.56
N LEU A 18 -59.35 -18.98 -6.61
CA LEU A 18 -58.88 -18.89 -8.00
C LEU A 18 -58.20 -17.55 -8.28
N MET A 19 -58.75 -16.44 -7.77
CA MET A 19 -58.15 -15.11 -7.91
C MET A 19 -56.83 -14.99 -7.15
N ALA A 20 -56.72 -15.58 -5.95
CA ALA A 20 -55.47 -15.59 -5.19
C ALA A 20 -54.36 -16.40 -5.89
N ILE A 21 -54.70 -17.56 -6.47
CA ILE A 21 -53.75 -18.38 -7.22
C ILE A 21 -53.30 -17.64 -8.49
N ALA A 22 -54.24 -17.03 -9.22
CA ALA A 22 -53.91 -16.24 -10.42
C ALA A 22 -52.99 -15.04 -10.10
N ALA A 23 -53.24 -14.34 -8.99
CA ALA A 23 -52.38 -13.26 -8.51
C ALA A 23 -50.98 -13.76 -8.11
N GLY A 24 -50.89 -14.91 -7.42
CA GLY A 24 -49.62 -15.53 -7.06
C GLY A 24 -48.78 -15.92 -8.28
N ILE A 25 -49.41 -16.51 -9.31
CA ILE A 25 -48.74 -16.86 -10.56
C ILE A 25 -48.25 -15.60 -11.29
N ALA A 26 -49.04 -14.53 -11.32
CA ALA A 26 -48.65 -13.27 -11.95
C ALA A 26 -47.42 -12.64 -11.26
N ILE A 27 -47.35 -12.67 -9.93
CA ILE A 27 -46.22 -12.15 -9.16
C ILE A 27 -44.96 -13.00 -9.40
N LEU A 28 -45.11 -14.34 -9.42
CA LEU A 28 -44.00 -15.25 -9.72
C LEU A 28 -43.42 -14.99 -11.11
N CYS A 29 -44.29 -14.83 -12.12
CA CYS A 29 -43.89 -14.50 -13.49
C CYS A 29 -43.16 -13.16 -13.57
N LEU A 30 -43.63 -12.12 -12.87
CA LEU A 30 -42.95 -10.82 -12.84
C LEU A 30 -41.56 -10.91 -12.19
N PHE A 31 -41.41 -11.71 -11.14
CA PHE A 31 -40.13 -11.93 -10.47
C PHE A 31 -39.14 -12.67 -11.38
N ILE A 32 -39.61 -13.69 -12.10
CA ILE A 32 -38.82 -14.44 -13.07
C ILE A 32 -38.36 -13.53 -14.22
N ILE A 33 -39.25 -12.69 -14.77
CA ILE A 33 -38.91 -11.72 -15.82
C ILE A 33 -37.89 -10.69 -15.30
N ALA A 34 -38.06 -10.19 -14.07
CA ALA A 34 -37.15 -9.23 -13.45
C ALA A 34 -35.73 -9.80 -13.25
N LEU A 35 -35.60 -11.11 -13.01
CA LEU A 35 -34.31 -11.80 -12.89
C LEU A 35 -33.69 -12.19 -14.25
N LEU A 36 -34.52 -12.57 -15.23
CA LEU A 36 -34.08 -12.97 -16.57
C LEU A 36 -33.67 -11.77 -17.45
N GLN A 37 -34.34 -10.62 -17.30
CA GLN A 37 -34.02 -9.43 -18.09
C GLN A 37 -32.59 -8.90 -17.91
N PRO A 38 -32.04 -8.75 -16.69
CA PRO A 38 -30.66 -8.30 -16.50
C PRO A 38 -29.66 -9.37 -16.96
N THR A 39 -29.93 -10.66 -16.71
CA THR A 39 -29.03 -11.74 -17.12
C THR A 39 -28.95 -11.86 -18.65
N LEU A 40 -30.08 -11.76 -19.36
CA LEU A 40 -30.11 -11.73 -20.82
C LEU A 40 -29.36 -10.52 -21.39
N ARG A 41 -29.51 -9.33 -20.78
CA ARG A 41 -28.76 -8.12 -21.22
C ARG A 41 -27.25 -8.29 -21.06
N VAL A 42 -26.80 -8.90 -19.96
CA VAL A 42 -25.37 -9.19 -19.73
C VAL A 42 -24.85 -10.19 -20.74
N ILE A 43 -25.59 -11.28 -21.00
CA ILE A 43 -25.21 -12.30 -21.99
C ILE A 43 -25.09 -11.67 -23.39
N LEU A 44 -26.06 -10.84 -23.79
CA LEU A 44 -26.04 -10.16 -25.09
C LEU A 44 -24.87 -9.17 -25.21
N PHE A 45 -24.51 -8.50 -24.11
CA PHE A 45 -23.36 -7.59 -24.07
C PHE A 45 -22.04 -8.35 -24.19
N VAL A 46 -21.86 -9.46 -23.47
CA VAL A 46 -20.64 -10.29 -23.54
C VAL A 46 -20.50 -10.91 -24.94
N LEU A 47 -21.59 -11.44 -25.51
CA LEU A 47 -21.59 -11.96 -26.88
C LEU A 47 -21.25 -10.85 -27.89
N GLY A 48 -21.85 -9.66 -27.78
CA GLY A 48 -21.53 -8.52 -28.64
C GLY A 48 -20.06 -8.09 -28.54
N LEU A 49 -19.50 -8.09 -27.33
CA LEU A 49 -18.10 -7.74 -27.08
C LEU A 49 -17.15 -8.80 -27.66
N SER A 50 -17.50 -10.08 -27.56
CA SER A 50 -16.72 -11.19 -28.15
C SER A 50 -16.73 -11.16 -29.69
N VAL A 51 -17.87 -10.85 -30.31
CA VAL A 51 -17.98 -10.69 -31.77
C VAL A 51 -17.18 -9.48 -32.25
N LEU A 52 -17.26 -8.35 -31.55
CA LEU A 52 -16.47 -7.16 -31.85
C LEU A 52 -14.97 -7.44 -31.76
N LEU A 53 -14.53 -8.17 -30.73
CA LEU A 53 -13.13 -8.56 -30.56
C LEU A 53 -12.67 -9.47 -31.72
N CYS A 54 -13.49 -10.45 -32.11
CA CYS A 54 -13.22 -11.30 -33.28
C CYS A 54 -13.11 -10.51 -34.59
N LEU A 55 -13.97 -9.51 -34.81
CA LEU A 55 -13.90 -8.65 -36.00
C LEU A 55 -12.66 -7.75 -35.99
N LEU A 56 -12.22 -7.26 -34.83
CA LEU A 56 -10.99 -6.49 -34.69
C LEU A 56 -9.75 -7.35 -34.98
N LEU A 57 -9.69 -8.57 -34.44
CA LEU A 57 -8.58 -9.49 -34.69
C LEU A 57 -8.49 -9.91 -36.17
N LYS A 58 -9.65 -10.13 -36.85
CA LYS A 58 -9.66 -10.39 -38.30
C LYS A 58 -9.19 -9.19 -39.13
N LYS A 59 -9.45 -7.96 -38.69
CA LYS A 59 -9.03 -6.73 -39.38
C LYS A 59 -7.51 -6.50 -39.31
N GLU A 60 -6.87 -7.04 -38.27
CA GLU A 60 -5.42 -6.92 -38.08
C GLU A 60 -4.65 -7.94 -38.94
N SER A 61 -5.22 -9.14 -39.17
CA SER A 61 -4.64 -10.14 -40.07
C SER A 61 -4.63 -9.74 -41.54
N THR A 62 -5.55 -8.90 -42.02
CA THR A 62 -5.58 -8.46 -43.43
C THR A 62 -4.68 -7.26 -43.74
N LYS A 63 -3.90 -6.76 -42.77
CA LYS A 63 -3.06 -5.56 -42.94
C LYS A 63 -1.57 -5.75 -42.65
N ILE A 64 -1.09 -7.00 -42.64
CA ILE A 64 0.36 -7.30 -42.65
C ILE A 64 0.84 -7.42 -44.10
N THR A 65 0.69 -6.36 -44.89
CA THR A 65 1.60 -6.05 -46.00
C THR A 65 1.49 -4.56 -46.27
N SER A 66 2.64 -3.90 -46.28
CA SER A 66 2.89 -2.52 -46.71
C SER A 66 2.75 -1.39 -45.68
N ASN A 67 3.93 -1.00 -45.21
CA ASN A 67 4.42 0.37 -44.97
C ASN A 67 3.72 1.23 -43.91
N GLN A 68 4.42 1.30 -42.77
CA GLN A 68 4.69 2.47 -41.94
C GLN A 68 4.07 3.78 -42.45
N LYS A 69 2.92 4.16 -41.87
CA LYS A 69 2.45 5.56 -41.84
C LYS A 69 1.78 5.86 -40.51
N ASP A 70 2.10 7.05 -40.05
CA ASP A 70 1.72 7.77 -38.83
C ASP A 70 0.40 7.35 -38.17
N PHE A 71 0.47 7.20 -36.84
CA PHE A 71 -0.69 6.95 -35.98
C PHE A 71 -1.67 8.13 -36.06
N PRO A 72 -2.91 7.94 -36.54
CA PRO A 72 -3.92 8.98 -36.46
C PRO A 72 -4.36 9.14 -35.01
N VAL A 73 -4.22 10.35 -34.48
CA VAL A 73 -4.83 10.79 -33.23
C VAL A 73 -6.35 10.75 -33.40
N HIS A 74 -6.98 9.62 -33.08
CA HIS A 74 -8.44 9.52 -33.13
C HIS A 74 -9.08 8.85 -31.89
N THR A 75 -10.04 9.60 -31.35
CA THR A 75 -11.16 9.22 -30.47
C THR A 75 -11.01 9.44 -28.94
N ARG A 76 -11.11 10.72 -28.57
CA ARG A 76 -11.40 11.24 -27.21
C ARG A 76 -12.58 10.53 -26.51
N HIS A 77 -13.53 9.97 -27.27
CA HIS A 77 -14.70 9.26 -26.74
C HIS A 77 -14.41 7.83 -26.28
N ARG A 78 -13.54 7.07 -26.97
CA ARG A 78 -13.17 5.70 -26.56
C ARG A 78 -12.36 5.69 -25.27
N ARG A 79 -11.49 6.68 -25.07
CA ARG A 79 -10.73 6.86 -23.83
C ARG A 79 -11.64 7.16 -22.63
N LYS A 80 -12.70 7.95 -22.83
CA LYS A 80 -13.72 8.21 -21.79
C LYS A 80 -14.51 6.95 -21.42
N LEU A 81 -14.91 6.14 -22.40
CA LEU A 81 -15.64 4.89 -22.16
C LEU A 81 -14.80 3.86 -21.40
N LEU A 82 -13.53 3.69 -21.79
CA LEU A 82 -12.57 2.82 -21.09
C LEU A 82 -12.33 3.29 -19.65
N LEU A 83 -12.18 4.60 -19.44
CA LEU A 83 -12.04 5.18 -18.10
C LEU A 83 -13.31 4.96 -17.26
N THR A 84 -14.51 5.07 -17.83
CA THR A 84 -15.76 4.81 -17.08
C THR A 84 -15.93 3.34 -16.71
N ILE A 85 -15.56 2.40 -17.58
CA ILE A 85 -15.62 0.96 -17.29
C ILE A 85 -14.61 0.61 -16.18
N LEU A 86 -13.40 1.15 -16.24
CA LEU A 86 -12.38 0.98 -15.21
C LEU A 86 -12.84 1.53 -13.85
N MET A 87 -13.48 2.71 -13.83
CA MET A 87 -13.98 3.34 -12.60
C MET A 87 -15.18 2.59 -11.97
N ILE A 88 -16.00 1.92 -12.78
CA ILE A 88 -17.12 1.09 -12.28
C ILE A 88 -16.60 -0.24 -11.70
N SER A 89 -15.49 -0.77 -12.22
CA SER A 89 -14.87 -2.03 -11.77
C SER A 89 -14.22 -1.94 -10.37
N ILE A 90 -13.93 -0.73 -9.89
CA ILE A 90 -13.21 -0.48 -8.62
C ILE A 90 -14.16 -0.42 -7.42
N LYS A 91 -15.48 -0.47 -7.63
CA LYS A 91 -16.44 -0.46 -6.52
C LYS A 91 -16.48 -1.82 -5.80
N THR A 92 -15.70 -1.85 -4.73
CA THR A 92 -15.93 -2.56 -3.46
C THR A 92 -15.88 -4.09 -3.45
N SER A 93 -14.71 -4.66 -3.74
CA SER A 93 -14.30 -5.87 -3.03
C SER A 93 -13.44 -5.47 -1.84
N VAL A 94 -13.92 -5.67 -0.61
CA VAL A 94 -13.03 -5.75 0.56
C VAL A 94 -12.28 -7.06 0.39
N SER A 95 -11.15 -6.97 -0.29
CA SER A 95 -10.29 -8.12 -0.58
C SER A 95 -9.10 -8.05 0.36
N CYS A 96 -8.96 -9.06 1.20
CA CYS A 96 -7.73 -9.30 1.92
C CYS A 96 -6.59 -9.48 0.91
N SER A 97 -5.43 -8.90 1.20
CA SER A 97 -4.22 -9.14 0.38
C SER A 97 -3.61 -10.50 0.72
N ASP A 98 -3.75 -10.91 1.98
CA ASP A 98 -3.28 -12.20 2.48
C ASP A 98 -4.26 -12.72 3.54
N VAL A 99 -4.45 -14.05 3.56
CA VAL A 99 -5.40 -14.73 4.45
C VAL A 99 -4.69 -15.86 5.17
N VAL A 100 -4.56 -15.71 6.50
CA VAL A 100 -4.00 -16.75 7.37
C VAL A 100 -5.14 -17.44 8.10
N THR A 101 -5.26 -18.75 7.95
CA THR A 101 -6.29 -19.54 8.65
C THR A 101 -5.74 -20.06 9.97
N ILE A 102 -6.43 -19.73 11.07
CA ILE A 102 -6.08 -20.16 12.42
C ILE A 102 -7.16 -21.12 12.90
N LYS A 103 -6.78 -22.38 13.15
CA LYS A 103 -7.68 -23.41 13.68
C LYS A 103 -7.50 -23.55 15.20
N ALA A 104 -8.56 -23.61 15.99
CA ALA A 104 -8.40 -23.88 17.43
C ALA A 104 -7.84 -25.31 17.65
N THR A 105 -6.78 -25.45 18.45
CA THR A 105 -6.29 -26.75 18.94
C THR A 105 -6.83 -27.06 20.32
N ASP A 106 -6.86 -26.05 21.20
CA ASP A 106 -7.45 -26.12 22.52
C ASP A 106 -8.58 -25.09 22.62
N GLU A 107 -9.75 -25.54 23.06
CA GLU A 107 -10.95 -24.73 23.21
C GLU A 107 -11.50 -24.95 24.61
N GLU A 108 -11.53 -23.90 25.42
CA GLU A 108 -12.09 -23.96 26.77
C GLU A 108 -13.51 -23.39 26.74
N CYS A 109 -14.51 -24.28 26.77
CA CYS A 109 -15.91 -23.89 26.76
C CYS A 109 -16.50 -23.93 28.17
N VAL A 110 -17.00 -22.79 28.63
CA VAL A 110 -17.83 -22.69 29.83
C VAL A 110 -19.29 -22.71 29.40
N GLN A 111 -20.03 -23.71 29.89
CA GLN A 111 -21.44 -23.89 29.56
C GLN A 111 -22.31 -23.24 30.64
N HIS A 112 -23.04 -22.20 30.26
CA HIS A 112 -24.06 -21.58 31.11
C HIS A 112 -25.45 -22.14 30.73
N VAL A 113 -26.43 -21.96 31.62
CA VAL A 113 -27.80 -22.51 31.48
C VAL A 113 -28.51 -22.09 30.18
N LYS A 114 -28.10 -20.96 29.56
CA LYS A 114 -28.72 -20.42 28.33
C LYS A 114 -27.77 -20.26 27.14
N TYR A 115 -26.46 -20.33 27.34
CA TYR A 115 -25.47 -20.11 26.29
C TYR A 115 -24.15 -20.78 26.68
N SER A 116 -23.34 -21.15 25.68
CA SER A 116 -21.95 -21.57 25.88
C SER A 116 -21.03 -20.44 25.44
N THR A 117 -20.00 -20.18 26.25
CA THR A 117 -18.92 -19.25 25.93
C THR A 117 -17.64 -20.04 25.82
N CYS A 118 -17.02 -20.03 24.63
CA CYS A 118 -15.77 -20.74 24.36
C CYS A 118 -14.64 -19.73 24.20
N SER A 119 -13.53 -19.96 24.91
CA SER A 119 -12.31 -19.18 24.84
C SER A 119 -11.28 -19.94 24.01
N ILE A 120 -10.75 -19.29 22.98
CA ILE A 120 -9.73 -19.84 22.10
C ILE A 120 -8.45 -19.04 22.34
N ASN A 121 -7.43 -19.70 22.90
CA ASN A 121 -6.13 -19.07 23.13
C ASN A 121 -5.08 -19.70 22.20
N ARG A 122 -4.65 -18.94 21.18
CA ARG A 122 -3.62 -19.41 20.25
C ARG A 122 -2.69 -18.27 19.84
N VAL A 123 -1.40 -18.52 19.93
CA VAL A 123 -0.35 -17.62 19.44
C VAL A 123 -0.03 -17.99 17.99
N THR A 124 -0.08 -17.01 17.09
CA THR A 124 0.27 -17.19 15.66
C THR A 124 1.18 -16.05 15.22
N ILE A 125 2.20 -16.38 14.43
CA ILE A 125 3.08 -15.39 13.81
C ILE A 125 2.45 -14.97 12.49
N VAL A 126 2.26 -13.66 12.30
CA VAL A 126 1.66 -13.08 11.10
C VAL A 126 2.70 -12.14 10.48
N THR A 127 2.95 -12.30 9.19
CA THR A 127 3.80 -11.39 8.43
C THR A 127 3.04 -10.12 8.11
N LEU A 128 3.57 -8.97 8.53
CA LEU A 128 2.97 -7.68 8.22
C LEU A 128 3.05 -7.41 6.72
N GLN A 129 1.90 -7.13 6.12
CA GLN A 129 1.82 -6.71 4.72
C GLN A 129 2.25 -5.23 4.55
N PRO A 130 2.70 -4.84 3.35
CA PRO A 130 2.97 -3.46 2.97
C PRO A 130 1.88 -2.46 3.38
N LEU A 131 2.26 -1.17 3.43
CA LEU A 131 1.33 -0.08 3.76
C LEU A 131 0.07 -0.13 2.87
N ASN A 132 -1.10 0.08 3.49
CA ASN A 132 -2.42 -0.01 2.88
C ASN A 132 -2.84 -1.40 2.37
N GLN A 133 -2.11 -2.46 2.70
CA GLN A 133 -2.57 -3.83 2.52
C GLN A 133 -3.13 -4.38 3.83
N GLU A 134 -4.14 -5.23 3.69
CA GLU A 134 -4.87 -5.81 4.80
C GLU A 134 -4.55 -7.30 4.89
N THR A 135 -4.17 -7.74 6.08
CA THR A 135 -3.97 -9.16 6.42
C THR A 135 -5.19 -9.63 7.20
N CYS A 136 -5.78 -10.74 6.77
CA CYS A 136 -6.98 -11.25 7.40
C CYS A 136 -6.72 -12.59 8.08
N LEU A 137 -7.11 -12.70 9.34
CA LEU A 137 -7.01 -13.92 10.13
C LEU A 137 -8.39 -14.56 10.17
N LEU A 138 -8.53 -15.68 9.47
CA LEU A 138 -9.75 -16.48 9.48
C LEU A 138 -9.72 -17.41 10.68
N LEU A 139 -10.62 -17.18 11.63
CA LEU A 139 -10.76 -18.00 12.83
C LEU A 139 -11.69 -19.17 12.54
N LYS A 140 -11.18 -20.38 12.76
CA LYS A 140 -11.96 -21.61 12.67
C LYS A 140 -12.02 -22.34 14.01
N SER A 141 -13.20 -22.85 14.34
CA SER A 141 -13.40 -23.76 15.47
C SER A 141 -12.77 -25.12 15.19
N THR A 142 -12.73 -25.97 16.21
CA THR A 142 -12.24 -27.36 16.15
C THR A 142 -12.96 -28.17 15.05
N ASP A 143 -14.26 -27.94 14.88
CA ASP A 143 -15.15 -28.55 13.87
C ASP A 143 -14.98 -27.97 12.44
N ASP A 144 -13.94 -27.17 12.20
CA ASP A 144 -13.67 -26.45 10.94
C ASP A 144 -14.74 -25.42 10.53
N SER A 145 -15.69 -25.14 11.43
CA SER A 145 -16.67 -24.06 11.25
C SER A 145 -15.99 -22.70 11.38
N THR A 146 -16.36 -21.75 10.51
CA THR A 146 -15.81 -20.39 10.56
C THR A 146 -16.46 -19.61 11.69
N VAL A 147 -15.65 -19.14 12.63
CA VAL A 147 -16.09 -18.35 13.79
C VAL A 147 -16.09 -16.86 13.45
N GLY A 148 -15.09 -16.39 12.71
CA GLY A 148 -14.98 -14.98 12.36
C GLY A 148 -13.71 -14.62 11.59
N LEU A 149 -13.57 -13.33 11.29
CA LEU A 149 -12.43 -12.76 10.57
C LEU A 149 -11.88 -11.57 11.35
N ILE A 150 -10.58 -11.57 11.63
CA ILE A 150 -9.87 -10.41 12.17
C ILE A 150 -9.09 -9.76 11.04
N THR A 151 -9.24 -8.46 10.83
CA THR A 151 -8.50 -7.71 9.81
C THR A 151 -7.42 -6.84 10.45
N ILE A 152 -6.20 -6.92 9.94
CA ILE A 152 -5.03 -6.16 10.40
C ILE A 152 -4.55 -5.31 9.24
N ARG A 153 -4.40 -4.01 9.48
CA ARG A 153 -3.91 -3.04 8.50
C ARG A 153 -2.76 -2.23 9.09
N LEU A 154 -1.67 -2.12 8.35
CA LEU A 154 -0.57 -1.25 8.72
C LEU A 154 -0.90 0.20 8.35
N GLU A 155 -1.03 1.07 9.36
CA GLU A 155 -1.31 2.50 9.19
C GLU A 155 -0.05 3.29 8.78
N GLY A 156 1.09 2.98 9.41
CA GLY A 156 2.35 3.67 9.17
C GLY A 156 3.55 2.92 9.74
N MET A 157 4.72 3.16 9.16
CA MET A 157 6.00 2.67 9.67
C MET A 157 6.92 3.87 9.88
N HIS A 158 7.40 4.07 11.11
CA HIS A 158 8.24 5.19 11.48
C HIS A 158 9.60 4.70 11.98
N PHE A 159 10.66 5.23 11.38
CA PHE A 159 12.02 5.02 11.86
C PHE A 159 12.41 6.17 12.78
N THR A 160 12.76 5.85 14.02
CA THR A 160 13.22 6.84 14.99
C THR A 160 14.74 6.78 15.09
N CYS A 161 15.41 7.87 14.76
CA CYS A 161 16.86 7.99 14.92
C CYS A 161 17.22 8.13 16.41
N GLN A 162 18.01 7.20 16.92
CA GLN A 162 18.57 7.24 18.27
C GLN A 162 20.00 7.77 18.20
N LYS A 163 20.18 9.09 18.39
CA LYS A 163 21.50 9.72 18.35
C LYS A 163 22.37 9.20 19.50
N LYS A 164 23.59 8.72 19.18
CA LYS A 164 24.54 8.21 20.18
C LYS A 164 25.47 9.29 20.73
N ILE A 165 26.00 10.15 19.85
CA ILE A 165 26.91 11.24 20.18
C ILE A 165 26.57 12.41 19.26
N GLU A 166 26.61 13.62 19.81
CA GLU A 166 26.48 14.88 19.08
C GLU A 166 27.67 15.76 19.46
N PHE A 167 28.40 16.26 18.46
CA PHE A 167 29.46 17.24 18.67
C PHE A 167 29.24 18.42 17.73
N PHE A 168 29.66 19.59 18.18
CA PHE A 168 29.54 20.83 17.44
C PHE A 168 30.86 21.16 16.75
N THR A 169 30.80 21.39 15.45
CA THR A 169 31.90 21.99 14.69
C THR A 169 31.59 23.46 14.45
N ARG A 170 32.63 24.28 14.26
CA ARG A 170 32.50 25.69 13.87
C ARG A 170 33.25 25.92 12.58
N ASP A 171 32.73 26.84 11.76
CA ASP A 171 33.46 27.35 10.61
C ASP A 171 34.69 28.11 11.11
N HIS A 172 35.84 27.79 10.53
CA HIS A 172 37.12 28.40 10.89
C HIS A 172 37.77 29.03 9.66
N ARG A 173 38.51 30.12 9.88
CA ARG A 173 39.35 30.77 8.87
C ARG A 173 40.79 30.63 9.30
N PHE A 174 41.65 30.22 8.37
CA PHE A 174 43.08 30.11 8.61
C PHE A 174 43.76 31.45 8.34
N TYR A 175 44.59 31.87 9.29
CA TYR A 175 45.49 33.01 9.14
C TYR A 175 46.92 32.49 9.30
N SER A 176 47.80 32.85 8.38
CA SER A 176 49.20 32.40 8.39
C SER A 176 50.11 33.61 8.22
N ASP A 177 51.03 33.77 9.16
CA ASP A 177 52.12 34.74 9.07
C ASP A 177 53.38 34.01 8.58
N SER A 178 54.17 34.65 7.73
CA SER A 178 55.46 34.14 7.30
C SER A 178 56.48 35.25 7.29
N VAL A 179 57.69 34.96 7.76
CA VAL A 179 58.80 35.91 7.81
C VAL A 179 60.07 35.19 7.43
N GLN A 180 60.80 35.75 6.46
CA GLN A 180 62.11 35.25 6.06
C GLN A 180 63.20 36.13 6.69
N ARG A 181 64.20 35.50 7.30
CA ARG A 181 65.36 36.17 7.90
C ARG A 181 66.64 35.59 7.31
N CYS A 182 67.60 36.48 7.03
CA CYS A 182 68.96 36.06 6.72
C CYS A 182 69.60 35.38 7.94
N ARG A 183 70.64 34.58 7.69
CA ARG A 183 71.41 33.95 8.76
C ARG A 183 71.94 35.02 9.73
N PHE A 184 71.78 34.78 11.02
CA PHE A 184 72.15 35.69 12.12
C PHE A 184 71.36 37.00 12.21
N ALA A 185 70.22 37.11 11.52
CA ALA A 185 69.32 38.26 11.63
C ALA A 185 68.06 37.93 12.42
N GLY A 186 67.70 38.78 13.39
CA GLY A 186 66.49 38.61 14.20
C GLY A 186 66.52 37.31 15.00
N SER A 187 65.44 36.52 14.94
CA SER A 187 65.36 35.21 15.59
C SER A 187 66.20 34.10 14.92
N CYS A 188 66.74 34.34 13.71
CA CYS A 188 67.47 33.34 12.92
C CYS A 188 68.93 33.17 13.39
N SER A 189 69.12 32.47 14.51
CA SER A 189 70.44 32.00 14.99
C SER A 189 70.87 30.68 14.32
N SER A 190 72.09 30.21 14.57
CA SER A 190 72.72 29.08 13.84
C SER A 190 71.91 27.78 13.84
N GLU A 191 71.10 27.55 14.87
CA GLU A 191 70.26 26.35 15.05
C GLU A 191 68.79 26.72 15.32
N ALA A 192 68.38 27.95 15.00
CA ALA A 192 67.05 28.44 15.33
C ALA A 192 65.95 27.61 14.66
N CYS A 193 66.10 27.32 13.35
CA CYS A 193 65.08 26.55 12.65
C CYS A 193 65.01 25.09 13.10
N ASP A 194 66.14 24.47 13.40
CA ASP A 194 66.19 23.06 13.82
C ASP A 194 65.59 22.86 15.22
N ASN A 195 65.66 23.89 16.07
CA ASN A 195 65.13 23.86 17.44
C ASN A 195 63.71 24.45 17.59
N THR A 196 63.12 24.99 16.51
CA THR A 196 61.75 25.55 16.57
C THR A 196 60.71 24.44 16.57
N ARG A 197 59.88 24.38 17.63
CA ARG A 197 58.77 23.43 17.77
C ARG A 197 57.45 24.06 17.34
N SER A 198 56.46 23.23 17.06
CA SER A 198 55.14 23.66 16.55
C SER A 198 54.33 24.57 17.48
N ILE A 199 54.68 24.63 18.76
CA ILE A 199 54.00 25.44 19.79
C ILE A 199 54.81 26.68 20.20
N ASP A 200 56.01 26.85 19.66
CA ASP A 200 56.88 27.95 20.04
C ASP A 200 56.35 29.27 19.45
N LYS A 201 56.59 30.39 20.14
CA LYS A 201 56.19 31.72 19.67
C LYS A 201 57.34 32.38 18.95
N ILE A 202 57.13 32.76 17.70
CA ILE A 202 58.13 33.47 16.90
C ILE A 202 57.94 34.96 17.09
N SER A 203 59.00 35.67 17.53
CA SER A 203 58.92 37.10 17.88
C SER A 203 58.45 37.99 16.73
N GLU A 204 58.67 37.56 15.50
CA GLU A 204 58.29 38.27 14.27
C GLU A 204 56.83 38.05 13.86
N PHE A 205 56.16 37.06 14.44
CA PHE A 205 54.76 36.78 14.13
C PHE A 205 53.82 37.70 14.91
N SER A 206 52.67 37.99 14.31
CA SER A 206 51.67 38.84 14.95
C SER A 206 51.15 38.23 16.26
N ASN A 207 50.60 39.08 17.12
CA ASN A 207 49.92 38.64 18.34
C ASN A 207 48.76 37.66 18.03
N THR A 208 48.15 37.77 16.86
CA THR A 208 47.09 36.87 16.40
C THR A 208 47.66 35.47 16.14
N ALA A 209 48.75 35.35 15.37
CA ALA A 209 49.37 34.06 15.06
C ALA A 209 49.93 33.36 16.32
N ASN A 210 50.54 34.10 17.24
CA ASN A 210 51.17 33.55 18.44
C ASN A 210 50.19 33.17 19.58
N ASN A 211 48.93 33.61 19.53
CA ASN A 211 47.96 33.38 20.63
C ASN A 211 46.65 32.70 20.20
N HIS A 212 46.54 32.28 18.94
CA HIS A 212 45.41 31.46 18.48
C HIS A 212 45.84 30.01 18.28
N ILE A 213 44.85 29.11 18.25
CA ILE A 213 45.08 27.68 18.01
C ILE A 213 45.68 27.53 16.61
N GLY A 214 46.88 26.98 16.53
CA GLY A 214 47.63 26.81 15.31
C GLY A 214 48.94 26.10 15.58
N TYR A 215 49.80 26.08 14.56
CA TYR A 215 51.17 25.58 14.67
C TYR A 215 52.10 26.52 13.92
N CYS A 216 53.34 26.61 14.37
CA CYS A 216 54.42 27.28 13.65
C CYS A 216 55.44 26.25 13.13
N PHE A 217 56.26 26.66 12.18
CA PHE A 217 57.42 25.88 11.74
C PHE A 217 58.48 26.82 11.19
N CYS A 218 59.72 26.35 11.14
CA CYS A 218 60.86 27.06 10.56
C CYS A 218 61.51 26.14 9.53
N THR A 219 61.92 26.70 8.40
CA THR A 219 62.64 25.95 7.37
C THR A 219 63.80 26.80 6.86
N ALA A 220 64.94 26.16 6.64
CA ALA A 220 66.08 26.82 6.02
C ALA A 220 65.76 27.12 4.54
N SER A 221 65.98 28.36 4.12
CA SER A 221 65.81 28.80 2.74
C SER A 221 67.05 29.55 2.28
N CYS A 222 67.38 29.43 0.99
CA CYS A 222 68.33 30.33 0.34
C CYS A 222 67.63 31.66 -0.01
N ALA A 223 68.41 32.72 -0.18
CA ALA A 223 67.95 34.00 -0.72
C ALA A 223 68.26 34.06 -2.22
#